data_AF-A0A1M3C4D6-F1
#
_entry.id   AF-A0A1M3C4D6-F1
#
_cell.length_a   1.000
_cell.length_b   1.000
_cell.length_c   1.000
_cell.angle_alpha   90.00
_cell.angle_beta   90.00
_cell.angle_gamma   90.00
#
_symmetry.space_group_name_H-M   'P 1'
#
loop_
_entity.id
_entity.type
_entity.pdbx_description
1 polymer ?
#
loop_
_entity_poly.entity_id
_entity_poly.type
_entity_poly.pdbx_seq_one_letter_code
_entity_poly.pdbx_strand_id
1 'polypeptide(L)' 'MLKAELKRRGVTYADLVGKLADIGVMDSEPNIRNKISRGKFTAVFLVQCLTAIGCSSLAITT' A
#
# COMPACT_ATOMS: atom_id res chain seq x y z
N MET A 1 -3.07 -8.72 4.72
CA MET A 1 -4.04 -7.59 4.76
C MET A 1 -3.82 -6.63 3.60
N LEU A 2 -2.77 -5.80 3.59
CA LEU A 2 -2.54 -4.85 2.48
C LEU A 2 -2.37 -5.53 1.11
N LYS A 3 -1.60 -6.62 1.03
CA LYS A 3 -1.47 -7.46 -0.18
C LYS A 3 -2.82 -7.96 -0.72
N ALA A 4 -3.74 -8.31 0.17
CA ALA A 4 -5.06 -8.81 -0.21
C ALA A 4 -5.93 -7.67 -0.77
N GLU A 5 -5.83 -6.48 -0.17
CA GLU A 5 -6.56 -5.29 -0.63
C GLU A 5 -6.05 -4.81 -1.99
N LEU A 6 -4.73 -4.79 -2.20
CA LEU A 6 -4.11 -4.50 -3.50
C LEU A 6 -4.61 -5.48 -4.57
N LYS A 7 -4.64 -6.78 -4.24
CA LYS A 7 -5.17 -7.81 -5.15
C LYS A 7 -6.67 -7.65 -5.43
N ARG A 8 -7.48 -7.30 -4.42
CA ARG A 8 -8.92 -7.04 -4.59
C ARG A 8 -9.21 -5.85 -5.50
N ARG A 9 -8.38 -4.81 -5.43
CA ARG A 9 -8.50 -3.59 -6.24
C ARG A 9 -7.77 -3.66 -7.59
N GLY A 10 -7.05 -4.75 -7.87
CA GLY A 10 -6.25 -4.88 -9.08
C GLY A 10 -5.07 -3.90 -9.17
N VAL A 11 -4.60 -3.38 -8.04
CA VAL A 11 -3.51 -2.40 -7.98
C VAL A 11 -2.17 -3.14 -7.93
N THR A 12 -1.29 -2.89 -8.90
CA THR A 12 0.07 -3.46 -8.89
C THR A 12 1.00 -2.67 -7.95
N TYR A 13 2.18 -3.22 -7.64
CA TYR A 13 3.16 -2.47 -6.83
C TYR A 13 3.67 -1.23 -7.56
N ALA A 14 3.80 -1.27 -8.89
CA ALA A 14 4.17 -0.11 -9.70
C ALA A 14 3.09 0.98 -9.63
N ASP A 15 1.81 0.62 -9.71
CA ASP A 15 0.70 1.57 -9.56
C ASP A 15 0.66 2.17 -8.15
N LEU A 16 0.93 1.35 -7.13
CA LEU A 16 1.00 1.82 -5.74
C LEU A 16 2.13 2.82 -5.55
N VAL A 17 3.30 2.60 -6.17
CA VAL A 17 4.42 3.54 -6.15
C VAL A 17 4.02 4.89 -6.75
N GLY A 18 3.37 4.87 -7.92
CA GLY A 18 2.88 6.10 -8.56
C GLY A 18 1.87 6.84 -7.67
N LYS A 19 0.87 6.13 -7.16
CA LYS A 19 -0.16 6.70 -6.27
C LYS A 19 0.40 7.22 -4.94
N LEU A 20 1.45 6.59 -4.43
CA LEU A 20 2.17 7.07 -3.25
C LEU A 20 2.96 8.35 -3.57
N ALA A 21 3.58 8.41 -4.75
CA ALA A 21 4.27 9.62 -5.20
C ALA A 21 3.30 10.81 -5.36
N ASP A 22 2.06 10.58 -5.83
CA ASP A 22 1.02 11.61 -5.94
C ASP A 22 0.66 12.26 -4.58
N ILE A 23 0.81 11.52 -3.48
CA ILE A 23 0.59 12.03 -2.12
C ILE A 23 1.89 12.47 -1.42
N GLY A 24 3.00 12.59 -2.16
CA GLY A 24 4.29 13.04 -1.67
C GLY A 24 5.15 11.95 -1.01
N VAL A 25 4.77 10.68 -1.12
CA VAL A 25 5.53 9.54 -0.60
C VAL A 25 6.38 8.95 -1.73
N MET A 26 7.61 9.44 -1.86
CA MET A 26 8.57 8.88 -2.82
C MET A 26 9.24 7.65 -2.25
N ASP A 27 9.00 6.50 -2.87
CA ASP A 27 9.62 5.24 -2.49
C ASP A 27 9.79 4.34 -3.72
N SER A 28 10.71 3.37 -3.68
CA SER A 28 10.98 2.50 -4.82
C SER A 28 10.13 1.23 -4.76
N GLU A 29 9.72 0.70 -5.92
CA GLU A 29 8.94 -0.55 -6.00
C GLU A 29 9.56 -1.72 -5.21
N PRO A 30 10.89 -1.98 -5.28
CA PRO A 30 11.50 -3.04 -4.51
C PRO A 30 11.41 -2.81 -2.99
N ASN A 31 11.50 -1.55 -2.53
CA ASN A 31 11.44 -1.21 -1.12
C ASN A 31 10.00 -1.38 -0.59
N ILE A 32 9.00 -0.88 -1.32
CA ILE A 32 7.58 -1.09 -0.99
C ILE A 32 7.25 -2.57 -0.97
N ARG A 33 7.67 -3.34 -1.99
CA ARG A 33 7.48 -4.78 -2.05
C ARG A 33 8.09 -5.46 -0.81
N ASN A 34 9.31 -5.09 -0.43
CA ASN A 34 9.98 -5.64 0.74
C ASN A 34 9.27 -5.26 2.06
N LYS A 35 8.84 -4.01 2.24
CA LYS A 35 8.07 -3.55 3.40
C LYS A 35 6.77 -4.35 3.55
N ILE A 36 6.00 -4.45 2.47
CA ILE A 36 4.72 -5.17 2.47
C ILE A 36 4.93 -6.67 2.67
N SER A 37 5.95 -7.27 2.04
CA SER A 37 6.20 -8.70 2.14
C SER A 37 6.76 -9.12 3.50
N ARG A 38 7.56 -8.26 4.15
CA ARG A 38 8.08 -8.51 5.51
C ARG A 38 7.08 -8.17 6.61
N GLY A 39 6.01 -7.43 6.30
CA GLY A 39 5.02 -6.99 7.28
C GLY A 39 5.55 -5.99 8.31
N LYS A 40 6.78 -5.47 8.13
CA LYS A 40 7.39 -4.47 9.00
C LYS A 40 7.31 -3.10 8.32
N PHE A 41 6.24 -2.38 8.60
CA PHE A 41 6.05 -1.00 8.19
C PHE A 41 5.32 -0.22 9.29
N THR A 42 5.43 1.10 9.27
CA THR A 42 4.75 1.95 10.24
C THR A 42 3.25 2.01 9.95
N ALA A 43 2.44 2.28 10.98
CA ALA A 43 1.00 2.53 10.81
C ALA A 43 0.74 3.70 9.83
N VAL A 44 1.63 4.70 9.81
CA VAL A 44 1.56 5.82 8.85
C VAL A 44 1.67 5.32 7.41
N PHE A 45 2.62 4.43 7.11
CA PHE A 45 2.76 3.85 5.76
C PHE A 45 1.52 3.06 5.34
N LEU A 46 0.88 2.36 6.29
CA LEU A 46 -0.37 1.66 6.02
C LEU A 46 -1.47 2.65 5.59
N VAL A 47 -1.67 3.72 6.36
CA VAL A 47 -2.66 4.76 6.05
C VAL A 47 -2.33 5.45 4.73
N GLN A 48 -1.06 5.79 4.47
CA GLN A 48 -0.63 6.35 3.19
C GLN A 48 -0.96 5.43 2.00
N CYS A 49 -0.68 4.13 2.13
CA CYS A 49 -1.06 3.16 1.10
C CYS A 49 -2.58 3.11 0.88
N LEU A 50 -3.36 3.14 1.95
CA LEU A 50 -4.82 3.12 1.87
C LEU A 50 -5.37 4.40 1.22
N THR A 51 -4.85 5.57 1.61
CA THR A 51 -5.19 6.85 0.99
C THR A 51 -4.83 6.85 -0.50
N ALA A 52 -3.62 6.38 -0.85
CA ALA A 52 -3.15 6.30 -2.23
C ALA A 52 -4.04 5.41 -3.12
N ILE A 53 -4.56 4.30 -2.58
CA ILE A 53 -5.47 3.40 -3.31
C ILE A 53 -6.95 3.77 -3.16
N GLY A 54 -7.28 4.90 -2.51
CA GLY A 54 -8.66 5.34 -2.26
C GLY A 54 -9.46 4.38 -1.38
N CYS A 55 -8.82 3.74 -0.41
CA CYS A 55 -9.45 2.81 0.51
C CYS A 55 -9.89 3.51 1.80
N SER A 56 -11.19 3.75 1.93
CA SER A 56 -11.81 4.38 3.11
C SER A 56 -12.19 3.39 4.21
N SER A 57 -12.24 2.09 3.91
CA SER A 57 -12.65 1.04 4.85
C SER A 57 -11.77 -0.20 4.72
N LEU A 58 -11.10 -0.58 5.81
CA LEU A 58 -10.30 -1.80 5.87
C LEU A 58 -11.09 -2.90 6.57
N ALA A 59 -11.49 -3.94 5.83
CA ALA A 59 -12.10 -5.13 6.42
C ALA A 59 -10.99 -6.05 6.96
N ILE A 60 -10.91 -6.16 8.28
CA ILE A 60 -10.04 -7.12 8.97
C ILE A 60 -10.88 -8.36 9.26
N THR A 61 -10.80 -9.37 8.39
CA THR A 61 -11.42 -10.67 8.67
C THR A 61 -10.38 -11.56 9.34
N THR A 62 -10.70 -12.00 10.56
CA THR A 62 -9.90 -12.91 11.39
C THR A 62 -9.89 -14.32 10.82
#